data_AF-A0A084SQA3-F1
#
_entry.id   AF-A0A084SQA3-F1
#
_cell.length_a   1.000
_cell.length_b   1.000
_cell.length_c   1.000
_cell.angle_alpha   90.00
_cell.angle_beta   90.00
_cell.angle_gamma   90.00
#
_symmetry.space_group_name_H-M   'P 1'
#
loop_
_entity.id
_entity.type
_entity.pdbx_description
1 polymer ?
#
loop_
_entity_poly.entity_id
_entity_poly.type
_entity_poly.pdbx_seq_one_letter_code
_entity_poly.pdbx_strand_id
1 'polypeptide(L)'
;MTRGTDVEQFQAELVDACSWGEEERAREVVSRIGTESSARGALEAMLEDSDALVRQAAVFGLGVLGGSASARRLEQQLALEEAREDYDGDSVVEEIIRALGRIEDADARRALVRKLERLAAAGPEPRDVNPVATALWKRRHPDLLPILRRSLDQMDPKDWGLLEGLHVLLEKTPDELLTWAREPSVPVERKTRVVTVLDAELPLALVATLPSFILAAASMVEDAVRHEGEASRYCDRLFSLLLLYKEQVFPSLPEEVRTELRTLARRLVVSVDPSCSLGAAVVLKHVGRPEDAALLEAHRPAEPTLAKVFEEASRVLRGFSQG
;
A
#
# COMPACT_ATOMS: atom_id res chain seq x y z
N MET A 1 14.87 2.52 -41.88
CA MET A 1 13.48 2.10 -41.62
C MET A 1 13.34 1.19 -40.40
N THR A 2 14.43 0.77 -39.72
CA THR A 2 14.36 -0.16 -38.57
C THR A 2 14.01 0.50 -37.22
N ARG A 3 14.44 1.74 -36.97
CA ARG A 3 14.19 2.43 -35.68
C ARG A 3 12.73 2.77 -35.37
N GLY A 4 11.86 2.89 -36.38
CA GLY A 4 10.44 3.24 -36.16
C GLY A 4 9.63 2.07 -35.58
N THR A 5 9.86 0.87 -36.12
CA THR A 5 9.26 -0.39 -35.64
C THR A 5 9.67 -0.75 -34.22
N ASP A 6 10.91 -0.43 -33.81
CA ASP A 6 11.40 -0.75 -32.46
C ASP A 6 10.68 0.09 -31.37
N VAL A 7 10.32 1.35 -31.68
CA VAL A 7 9.62 2.24 -30.73
C VAL A 7 8.14 1.88 -30.62
N GLU A 8 7.46 1.63 -31.74
CA GLU A 8 6.04 1.22 -31.72
C GLU A 8 5.86 -0.13 -31.01
N GLN A 9 6.74 -1.09 -31.26
CA GLN A 9 6.73 -2.38 -30.57
C GLN A 9 6.93 -2.21 -29.07
N PHE A 10 7.87 -1.36 -28.65
CA PHE A 10 8.08 -1.03 -27.25
C PHE A 10 6.85 -0.47 -26.56
N GLN A 11 6.22 0.52 -27.19
CA GLN A 11 5.01 1.15 -26.64
C GLN A 11 3.90 0.12 -26.45
N ALA A 12 3.66 -0.72 -27.46
CA ALA A 12 2.66 -1.78 -27.39
C ALA A 12 2.95 -2.79 -26.28
N GLU A 13 4.20 -3.26 -26.17
CA GLU A 13 4.59 -4.23 -25.13
C GLU A 13 4.47 -3.65 -23.72
N LEU A 14 4.82 -2.36 -23.55
CA LEU A 14 4.73 -1.67 -22.26
C LEU A 14 3.26 -1.47 -21.85
N VAL A 15 2.41 -1.00 -22.77
CA VAL A 15 0.98 -0.80 -22.52
C VAL A 15 0.31 -2.13 -22.18
N ASP A 16 0.59 -3.18 -22.93
CA ASP A 16 0.03 -4.52 -22.64
C ASP A 16 0.46 -4.98 -21.24
N ALA A 17 1.75 -4.85 -20.88
CA ALA A 17 2.24 -5.26 -19.57
C ALA A 17 1.57 -4.49 -18.42
N CYS A 18 1.43 -3.17 -18.57
CA CYS A 18 0.78 -2.33 -17.58
C CYS A 18 -0.72 -2.64 -17.47
N SER A 19 -1.42 -2.92 -18.59
CA SER A 19 -2.85 -3.23 -18.59
C SER A 19 -3.21 -4.51 -17.83
N TRP A 20 -2.29 -5.50 -17.83
CA TRP A 20 -2.43 -6.75 -17.07
C TRP A 20 -1.82 -6.70 -15.67
N GLY A 21 -1.28 -5.55 -15.25
CA GLY A 21 -0.63 -5.40 -13.94
C GLY A 21 0.69 -6.17 -13.81
N GLU A 22 1.32 -6.55 -14.93
CA GLU A 22 2.56 -7.31 -14.97
C GLU A 22 3.78 -6.39 -14.78
N GLU A 23 3.93 -5.80 -13.58
CA GLU A 23 4.93 -4.78 -13.30
C GLU A 23 6.38 -5.23 -13.60
N GLU A 24 6.74 -6.49 -13.31
CA GLU A 24 8.08 -7.01 -13.61
C GLU A 24 8.34 -7.05 -15.11
N ARG A 25 7.36 -7.53 -15.90
CA ARG A 25 7.45 -7.53 -17.36
C ARG A 25 7.57 -6.11 -17.89
N ALA A 26 6.79 -5.17 -17.34
CA ALA A 26 6.87 -3.76 -17.70
C ALA A 26 8.26 -3.16 -17.39
N ARG A 27 8.86 -3.48 -16.24
CA ARG A 27 10.24 -3.07 -15.89
C ARG A 27 11.27 -3.63 -16.87
N GLU A 28 11.13 -4.89 -17.28
CA GLU A 28 11.99 -5.52 -18.28
C GLU A 28 11.86 -4.84 -19.65
N VAL A 29 10.65 -4.49 -20.07
CA VAL A 29 10.40 -3.72 -21.31
C VAL A 29 11.15 -2.39 -21.28
N VAL A 30 11.05 -1.62 -20.19
CA VAL A 30 11.76 -0.36 -20.02
C VAL A 30 13.28 -0.56 -19.99
N SER A 31 13.74 -1.60 -19.30
CA SER A 31 15.17 -1.91 -19.15
C SER A 31 15.83 -2.31 -20.47
N ARG A 32 15.10 -2.99 -21.38
CA ARG A 32 15.60 -3.42 -22.69
C ARG A 32 16.00 -2.25 -23.59
N ILE A 33 15.34 -1.10 -23.46
CA ILE A 33 15.69 0.11 -24.24
C ILE A 33 16.77 0.95 -23.55
N GLY A 34 16.96 0.74 -22.24
CA GLY A 34 17.99 1.40 -21.45
C GLY A 34 17.73 2.90 -21.26
N THR A 35 18.73 3.61 -20.70
CA THR A 35 18.69 5.05 -20.45
C THR A 35 18.95 5.90 -21.71
N GLU A 36 18.85 5.31 -22.90
CA GLU A 36 19.09 6.03 -24.14
C GLU A 36 18.06 7.17 -24.32
N SER A 37 18.51 8.30 -24.87
CA SER A 37 17.66 9.48 -25.11
C SER A 37 16.39 9.16 -25.94
N SER A 38 16.42 8.08 -26.72
CA SER A 38 15.30 7.57 -27.51
C SER A 38 14.17 7.01 -26.64
N ALA A 39 14.47 6.25 -25.58
CA ALA A 39 13.48 5.67 -24.67
C ALA A 39 12.68 6.77 -23.96
N ARG A 40 13.42 7.75 -23.43
CA ARG A 40 12.83 8.90 -22.75
C ARG A 40 11.95 9.71 -23.70
N GLY A 41 12.42 9.97 -24.92
CA GLY A 41 11.63 10.68 -25.92
C GLY A 41 10.34 9.96 -26.31
N ALA A 42 10.38 8.63 -26.42
CA ALA A 42 9.19 7.83 -26.70
C ALA A 42 8.16 7.88 -25.55
N LEU A 43 8.62 7.73 -24.30
CA LEU A 43 7.77 7.85 -23.11
C LEU A 43 7.18 9.26 -22.98
N GLU A 44 7.98 10.30 -23.23
CA GLU A 44 7.50 11.69 -23.19
C GLU A 44 6.43 11.98 -24.25
N ALA A 45 6.52 11.34 -25.42
CA ALA A 45 5.49 11.45 -26.45
C ALA A 45 4.19 10.72 -26.06
N MET A 46 4.29 9.56 -25.41
CA MET A 46 3.12 8.82 -24.92
C MET A 46 2.32 9.58 -23.84
N LEU A 47 2.95 10.50 -23.10
CA LEU A 47 2.23 11.33 -22.12
C LEU A 47 1.21 12.28 -22.76
N GLU A 48 1.31 12.54 -24.06
CA GLU A 48 0.37 13.38 -24.79
C GLU A 48 -0.73 12.58 -25.50
N ASP A 49 -0.73 11.25 -25.33
CA ASP A 49 -1.73 10.38 -25.96
C ASP A 49 -3.14 10.61 -25.37
N SER A 50 -4.15 10.43 -26.21
CA SER A 50 -5.56 10.49 -25.79
C SER A 50 -5.94 9.35 -24.84
N ASP A 51 -5.34 8.18 -24.98
CA ASP A 51 -5.63 7.00 -24.16
C ASP A 51 -4.92 7.09 -22.80
N ALA A 52 -5.71 7.00 -21.73
CA ALA A 52 -5.20 7.03 -20.35
C ALA A 52 -4.24 5.87 -20.05
N LEU A 53 -4.46 4.68 -20.62
CA LEU A 53 -3.59 3.52 -20.42
C LEU A 53 -2.20 3.77 -21.02
N VAL A 54 -2.14 4.44 -22.17
CA VAL A 54 -0.87 4.84 -22.81
C VAL A 54 -0.13 5.85 -21.93
N ARG A 55 -0.84 6.85 -21.38
CA ARG A 55 -0.25 7.82 -20.45
C ARG A 55 0.23 7.16 -19.16
N GLN A 56 -0.54 6.25 -18.56
CA GLN A 56 -0.14 5.50 -17.36
C GLN A 56 1.10 4.64 -17.62
N ALA A 57 1.16 3.93 -18.74
CA ALA A 57 2.34 3.16 -19.14
C ALA A 57 3.59 4.05 -19.27
N ALA A 58 3.42 5.24 -19.85
CA ALA A 58 4.49 6.23 -19.96
C ALA A 58 4.99 6.73 -18.60
N VAL A 59 4.06 7.03 -17.70
CA VAL A 59 4.35 7.43 -16.31
C VAL A 59 5.12 6.34 -15.57
N PHE A 60 4.68 5.08 -15.69
CA PHE A 60 5.37 3.93 -15.12
C PHE A 60 6.80 3.84 -15.66
N GLY A 61 6.98 3.92 -16.98
CA GLY A 61 8.29 3.88 -17.62
C GLY A 61 9.22 5.00 -17.14
N LEU A 62 8.72 6.24 -17.04
CA LEU A 62 9.50 7.36 -16.49
C LEU A 62 9.85 7.17 -15.01
N GLY A 63 8.95 6.57 -14.24
CA GLY A 63 9.18 6.15 -12.86
C GLY A 63 10.31 5.14 -12.73
N VAL A 64 10.35 4.13 -13.61
CA VAL A 64 11.41 3.12 -13.67
C VAL A 64 12.75 3.72 -14.10
N LEU A 65 12.77 4.59 -15.11
CA LEU A 65 13.99 5.30 -15.52
C LEU A 65 14.55 6.20 -14.41
N GLY A 66 13.65 6.81 -13.64
CA GLY A 66 14.00 7.68 -12.52
C GLY A 66 14.84 8.91 -12.89
N GLY A 67 15.52 9.43 -11.88
CA GLY A 67 16.34 10.65 -11.97
C GLY A 67 15.53 11.96 -12.04
N SER A 68 16.24 13.08 -11.92
CA SER A 68 15.64 14.41 -11.83
C SER A 68 14.87 14.80 -13.11
N ALA A 69 15.30 14.33 -14.28
CA ALA A 69 14.61 14.59 -15.54
C ALA A 69 13.21 13.96 -15.58
N SER A 70 13.08 12.69 -15.16
CA SER A 70 11.77 12.05 -15.04
C SER A 70 10.91 12.72 -13.99
N ALA A 71 11.48 13.05 -12.82
CA ALA A 71 10.75 13.73 -11.75
C ALA A 71 10.13 15.06 -12.22
N ARG A 72 10.91 15.90 -12.92
CA ARG A 72 10.41 17.18 -13.46
C ARG A 72 9.33 17.00 -14.52
N ARG A 73 9.52 16.05 -15.44
CA ARG A 73 8.52 15.78 -16.48
C ARG A 73 7.21 15.26 -15.90
N LEU A 74 7.29 14.35 -14.93
CA LEU A 74 6.13 13.82 -14.21
C LEU A 74 5.42 14.91 -13.41
N GLU A 75 6.15 15.82 -12.77
CA GLU A 75 5.54 16.97 -12.11
C GLU A 75 4.79 17.89 -13.08
N GLN A 76 5.35 18.15 -14.26
CA GLN A 76 4.66 18.93 -15.29
C GLN A 76 3.40 18.21 -15.76
N GLN A 77 3.49 16.89 -15.98
CA GLN A 77 2.34 16.09 -16.38
C GLN A 77 1.26 16.07 -15.29
N LEU A 78 1.64 16.02 -14.02
CA LEU A 78 0.70 16.03 -12.90
C LEU A 78 -0.24 17.23 -13.00
N ALA A 79 0.30 18.42 -13.26
CA ALA A 79 -0.50 19.63 -13.42
C ALA A 79 -1.43 19.60 -14.65
N LEU A 80 -1.01 18.93 -15.74
CA LEU A 80 -1.84 18.77 -16.94
C LEU A 80 -3.01 17.82 -16.69
N GLU A 81 -2.75 16.66 -16.07
CA GLU A 81 -3.79 15.66 -15.80
C GLU A 81 -4.77 16.16 -14.72
N GLU A 82 -4.28 16.88 -13.69
CA GLU A 82 -5.15 17.56 -12.71
C GLU A 82 -6.12 18.54 -13.36
N ALA A 83 -5.73 19.20 -14.46
CA ALA A 83 -6.56 20.16 -15.17
C ALA A 83 -7.54 19.53 -16.17
N ARG A 84 -7.45 18.21 -16.45
CA ARG A 84 -8.38 17.51 -17.36
C ARG A 84 -9.76 17.30 -16.74
N GLU A 85 -9.84 17.20 -15.41
CA GLU A 85 -11.07 17.02 -14.63
C GLU A 85 -11.96 15.85 -15.14
N ASP A 86 -11.35 14.82 -15.73
CA ASP A 86 -12.00 13.58 -16.16
C ASP A 86 -11.45 12.37 -15.39
N TYR A 87 -12.21 11.26 -15.40
CA TYR A 87 -11.85 10.03 -14.67
C TYR A 87 -10.52 9.42 -15.16
N ASP A 88 -10.24 9.59 -16.45
CA ASP A 88 -9.01 9.16 -17.09
C ASP A 88 -7.79 9.92 -16.52
N GLY A 89 -7.93 11.23 -16.33
CA GLY A 89 -6.95 12.09 -15.67
C GLY A 89 -6.68 11.68 -14.22
N ASP A 90 -7.73 11.44 -13.42
CA ASP A 90 -7.59 11.00 -12.02
C ASP A 90 -6.75 9.71 -11.90
N SER A 91 -6.99 8.76 -12.80
CA SER A 91 -6.26 7.49 -12.85
C SER A 91 -4.79 7.66 -13.23
N VAL A 92 -4.45 8.63 -14.08
CA VAL A 92 -3.08 8.98 -14.44
C VAL A 92 -2.39 9.75 -13.31
N VAL A 93 -3.09 10.68 -12.65
CA VAL A 93 -2.60 11.44 -11.48
C VAL A 93 -2.14 10.49 -10.38
N GLU A 94 -2.91 9.46 -10.08
CA GLU A 94 -2.54 8.47 -9.06
C GLU A 94 -1.23 7.74 -9.43
N GLU A 95 -1.09 7.30 -10.69
CA GLU A 95 0.14 6.65 -11.14
C GLU A 95 1.33 7.60 -11.15
N ILE A 96 1.13 8.90 -11.43
CA ILE A 96 2.19 9.91 -11.34
C ILE A 96 2.67 10.05 -9.90
N ILE A 97 1.76 10.12 -8.93
CA ILE A 97 2.10 10.22 -7.51
C ILE A 97 2.86 8.96 -7.06
N ARG A 98 2.43 7.77 -7.49
CA ARG A 98 3.14 6.51 -7.21
C ARG A 98 4.54 6.50 -7.82
N ALA A 99 4.67 6.91 -9.09
CA ALA A 99 5.96 6.99 -9.78
C ALA A 99 6.92 7.96 -9.08
N LEU A 100 6.45 9.17 -8.72
CA LEU A 100 7.24 10.14 -7.95
C LEU A 100 7.65 9.59 -6.56
N GLY A 101 6.81 8.77 -5.94
CA GLY A 101 7.13 8.07 -4.70
C GLY A 101 8.21 6.99 -4.85
N ARG A 102 8.34 6.37 -6.03
CA ARG A 102 9.35 5.34 -6.35
C ARG A 102 10.72 5.94 -6.75
N ILE A 103 10.72 7.07 -7.48
CA ILE A 103 11.96 7.75 -7.91
C ILE A 103 12.73 8.20 -6.67
N GLU A 104 14.04 7.96 -6.56
CA GLU A 104 14.85 8.35 -5.39
C GLU A 104 15.27 9.84 -5.35
N ASP A 105 15.23 10.52 -6.49
CA ASP A 105 15.70 11.89 -6.66
C ASP A 105 14.99 12.92 -5.75
N ALA A 106 15.70 13.96 -5.29
CA ALA A 106 15.13 14.99 -4.43
C ALA A 106 14.06 15.86 -5.13
N ASP A 107 14.11 16.01 -6.46
CA ASP A 107 13.08 16.70 -7.24
C ASP A 107 11.73 15.99 -7.13
N ALA A 108 11.71 14.65 -7.12
CA ALA A 108 10.46 13.91 -6.98
C ALA A 108 9.80 14.14 -5.63
N ARG A 109 10.58 14.18 -4.54
CA ARG A 109 10.09 14.56 -3.21
C ARG A 109 9.55 15.99 -3.19
N ARG A 110 10.25 16.94 -3.80
CA ARG A 110 9.80 18.33 -3.90
C ARG A 110 8.47 18.45 -4.64
N ALA A 111 8.26 17.67 -5.70
CA ALA A 111 6.99 17.62 -6.42
C ALA A 111 5.84 17.10 -5.53
N LEU A 112 6.07 16.03 -4.78
CA LEU A 112 5.09 15.48 -3.83
C LEU A 112 4.75 16.48 -2.71
N VAL A 113 5.74 17.19 -2.17
CA VAL A 113 5.52 18.26 -1.19
C VAL A 113 4.66 19.39 -1.77
N ARG A 114 4.95 19.84 -3.00
CA ARG A 114 4.12 20.86 -3.65
C ARG A 114 2.69 20.37 -3.90
N LYS A 115 2.49 19.11 -4.25
CA LYS A 115 1.14 18.51 -4.35
C LYS A 115 0.43 18.54 -3.00
N LEU A 116 1.09 18.15 -1.91
CA LEU A 116 0.53 18.22 -0.56
C LEU A 116 0.11 19.65 -0.20
N GLU A 117 0.96 20.65 -0.45
CA GLU A 117 0.65 22.06 -0.18
C GLU A 117 -0.55 22.55 -1.00
N ARG A 118 -0.67 22.15 -2.28
CA ARG A 118 -1.85 22.46 -3.10
C ARG A 118 -3.12 21.80 -2.57
N LEU A 119 -3.06 20.53 -2.17
CA LEU A 119 -4.19 19.82 -1.60
C LEU A 119 -4.70 20.49 -0.32
N ALA A 120 -3.78 20.89 0.55
CA ALA A 120 -4.12 21.60 1.78
C ALA A 120 -4.80 22.96 1.49
N ALA A 121 -4.38 23.65 0.43
CA ALA A 121 -4.95 24.94 0.05
C ALA A 121 -6.31 24.85 -0.68
N ALA A 122 -6.54 23.81 -1.49
CA ALA A 122 -7.70 23.70 -2.37
C ALA A 122 -8.95 23.08 -1.71
N GLY A 123 -8.81 22.46 -0.53
CA GLY A 123 -9.86 21.63 0.06
C GLY A 123 -9.69 20.18 -0.39
N PRO A 124 -9.11 19.30 0.44
CA PRO A 124 -8.67 17.97 0.04
C PRO A 124 -9.83 16.98 -0.04
N GLU A 125 -9.91 16.21 -1.13
CA GLU A 125 -10.73 15.01 -1.16
C GLU A 125 -9.91 13.80 -0.63
N PRO A 126 -10.51 12.88 0.17
CA PRO A 126 -9.79 11.75 0.75
C PRO A 126 -9.04 10.87 -0.27
N ARG A 127 -9.52 10.80 -1.52
CA ARG A 127 -8.88 10.05 -2.61
C ARG A 127 -7.52 10.63 -3.02
N ASP A 128 -7.31 11.94 -2.89
CA ASP A 128 -6.05 12.60 -3.24
C ASP A 128 -4.99 12.48 -2.14
N VAL A 129 -5.46 12.42 -0.89
CA VAL A 129 -4.63 12.41 0.31
C VAL A 129 -3.85 11.11 0.44
N ASN A 130 -4.48 9.98 0.08
CA ASN A 130 -3.94 8.65 0.32
C ASN A 130 -2.69 8.33 -0.52
N PRO A 131 -2.68 8.54 -1.85
CA PRO A 131 -1.49 8.30 -2.66
C PRO A 131 -0.32 9.19 -2.24
N VAL A 132 -0.57 10.45 -1.88
CA VAL A 132 0.46 11.40 -1.45
C VAL A 132 1.07 10.99 -0.12
N ALA A 133 0.26 10.62 0.88
CA ALA A 133 0.75 10.15 2.18
C ALA A 133 1.65 8.92 2.02
N THR A 134 1.21 7.94 1.21
CA THR A 134 1.96 6.73 0.87
C THR A 134 3.28 7.04 0.14
N ALA A 135 3.25 7.93 -0.85
CA ALA A 135 4.43 8.31 -1.62
C ALA A 135 5.47 9.05 -0.76
N LEU A 136 5.01 9.96 0.12
CA LEU A 136 5.88 10.66 1.06
C LEU A 136 6.46 9.72 2.12
N TRP A 137 5.67 8.75 2.60
CA TRP A 137 6.13 7.76 3.57
C TRP A 137 7.35 6.99 3.07
N LYS A 138 7.37 6.54 1.80
CA LYS A 138 8.53 5.84 1.21
C LYS A 138 9.85 6.62 1.28
N ARG A 139 9.80 7.95 1.41
CA ARG A 139 11.01 8.78 1.50
C ARG A 139 11.52 8.99 2.92
N ARG A 140 10.69 8.71 3.93
CA ARG A 140 11.03 8.66 5.37
C ARG A 140 12.00 9.72 5.85
N HIS A 141 11.70 11.00 5.59
CA HIS A 141 12.58 12.07 6.05
C HIS A 141 11.88 12.95 7.10
N PRO A 142 12.50 13.18 8.29
CA PRO A 142 11.88 13.96 9.36
C PRO A 142 11.69 15.44 9.02
N ASP A 143 12.36 15.94 7.97
CA ASP A 143 12.12 17.29 7.41
C ASP A 143 10.71 17.47 6.81
N LEU A 144 9.98 16.37 6.59
CA LEU A 144 8.58 16.41 6.17
C LEU A 144 7.64 16.81 7.30
N LEU A 145 8.02 16.58 8.57
CA LEU A 145 7.13 16.81 9.70
C LEU A 145 6.64 18.27 9.82
N PRO A 146 7.49 19.30 9.70
CA PRO A 146 7.03 20.69 9.72
C PRO A 146 6.09 21.05 8.55
N ILE A 147 6.34 20.48 7.37
CA ILE A 147 5.51 20.70 6.16
C ILE A 147 4.15 20.04 6.35
N LEU A 148 4.15 18.80 6.85
CA LEU A 148 2.96 18.02 7.11
C LEU A 148 2.09 18.69 8.17
N ARG A 149 2.67 19.13 9.29
CA ARG A 149 1.95 19.88 10.34
C ARG A 149 1.28 21.13 9.77
N ARG A 150 2.04 21.96 9.04
CA ARG A 150 1.49 23.17 8.42
C ARG A 150 0.34 22.84 7.45
N SER A 151 0.46 21.75 6.69
CA SER A 151 -0.57 21.33 5.73
C SER A 151 -1.83 20.85 6.46
N LEU A 152 -1.67 20.03 7.51
CA LEU A 152 -2.76 19.56 8.36
C LEU A 152 -3.49 20.71 9.07
N ASP A 153 -2.76 21.73 9.51
CA ASP A 153 -3.33 22.94 10.14
C ASP A 153 -4.23 23.75 9.19
N GLN A 154 -4.08 23.57 7.87
CA GLN A 154 -4.89 24.22 6.85
C GLN A 154 -6.12 23.39 6.44
N MET A 155 -6.18 22.13 6.87
CA MET A 155 -7.23 21.16 6.52
C MET A 155 -8.21 20.96 7.69
N ASP A 156 -9.47 20.62 7.38
CA ASP A 156 -10.39 20.13 8.41
C ASP A 156 -9.91 18.76 8.93
N PRO A 157 -9.87 18.52 10.26
CA PRO A 157 -9.48 17.24 10.85
C PRO A 157 -10.17 16.00 10.26
N LYS A 158 -11.40 16.13 9.77
CA LYS A 158 -12.12 15.01 9.14
C LYS A 158 -11.51 14.61 7.79
N ASP A 159 -10.83 15.54 7.11
CA ASP A 159 -10.27 15.37 5.76
C ASP A 159 -8.78 14.98 5.80
N TRP A 160 -8.17 14.85 6.99
CA TRP A 160 -6.77 14.48 7.15
C TRP A 160 -6.41 13.11 6.55
N GLY A 161 -7.37 12.18 6.45
CA GLY A 161 -7.17 10.87 5.82
C GLY A 161 -5.89 10.15 6.30
N LEU A 162 -5.12 9.59 5.36
CA LEU A 162 -3.84 8.92 5.68
C LEU A 162 -2.69 9.88 6.07
N LEU A 163 -2.82 11.20 5.86
CA LEU A 163 -1.81 12.15 6.33
C LEU A 163 -1.74 12.21 7.86
N GLU A 164 -2.85 11.94 8.56
CA GLU A 164 -2.82 11.77 10.01
C GLU A 164 -1.99 10.55 10.42
N GLY A 165 -2.14 9.43 9.68
CA GLY A 165 -1.33 8.23 9.90
C GLY A 165 0.17 8.49 9.66
N LEU A 166 0.49 9.18 8.57
CA LEU A 166 1.85 9.61 8.26
C LEU A 166 2.41 10.54 9.35
N HIS A 167 1.61 11.49 9.84
CA HIS A 167 2.03 12.42 10.89
C HIS A 167 2.40 11.65 12.17
N VAL A 168 1.56 10.71 12.59
CA VAL A 168 1.84 9.85 13.76
C VAL A 168 3.15 9.08 13.57
N LEU A 169 3.38 8.50 12.39
CA LEU A 169 4.59 7.73 12.09
C LEU A 169 5.87 8.56 12.07
N LEU A 170 5.79 9.81 11.62
CA LEU A 170 6.95 10.71 11.58
C LEU A 170 7.22 11.42 12.92
N GLU A 171 6.17 11.65 13.71
CA GLU A 171 6.27 12.35 15.00
C GLU A 171 6.74 11.44 16.12
N LYS A 172 6.25 10.20 16.17
CA LYS A 172 6.47 9.30 17.31
C LYS A 172 7.69 8.44 17.11
N THR A 173 8.48 8.32 18.17
CA THR A 173 9.51 7.28 18.27
C THR A 173 8.87 5.88 18.31
N PRO A 174 9.61 4.81 17.99
CA PRO A 174 9.09 3.44 18.08
C PRO A 174 8.51 3.11 19.48
N ASP A 175 9.15 3.57 20.56
CA ASP A 175 8.69 3.34 21.94
C ASP A 175 7.40 4.08 22.27
N GLU A 176 7.24 5.30 21.78
CA GLU A 176 5.98 6.04 21.90
C GLU A 176 4.88 5.39 21.06
N LEU A 177 5.21 4.88 19.87
CA LEU A 177 4.25 4.20 19.01
C LEU A 177 3.75 2.89 19.63
N LEU A 178 4.62 2.14 20.32
CA LEU A 178 4.25 0.96 21.10
C LEU A 178 3.16 1.27 22.12
N THR A 179 3.32 2.37 22.85
CA THR A 179 2.37 2.81 23.88
C THR A 179 1.08 3.32 23.24
N TRP A 180 1.23 4.17 22.21
CA TRP A 180 0.11 4.77 21.48
C TRP A 180 -0.82 3.73 20.83
N ALA A 181 -0.27 2.66 20.25
CA ALA A 181 -1.08 1.61 19.63
C ALA A 181 -1.98 0.88 20.64
N ARG A 182 -1.51 0.72 21.89
CA ARG A 182 -2.24 0.04 22.97
C ARG A 182 -3.22 0.94 23.72
N GLU A 183 -3.10 2.25 23.55
CA GLU A 183 -3.92 3.24 24.25
C GLU A 183 -5.40 3.09 23.85
N PRO A 184 -6.32 2.80 24.81
CA PRO A 184 -7.74 2.64 24.52
C PRO A 184 -8.43 3.94 24.10
N SER A 185 -7.91 5.09 24.52
CA SER A 185 -8.46 6.40 24.16
C SER A 185 -8.19 6.82 22.70
N VAL A 186 -7.29 6.12 22.00
CA VAL A 186 -7.00 6.37 20.58
C VAL A 186 -8.06 5.65 19.72
N PRO A 187 -8.83 6.37 18.88
CA PRO A 187 -9.82 5.79 17.98
C PRO A 187 -9.23 4.76 17.02
N VAL A 188 -10.02 3.73 16.70
CA VAL A 188 -9.59 2.61 15.83
C VAL A 188 -9.24 3.12 14.43
N GLU A 189 -9.99 4.09 13.92
CA GLU A 189 -9.80 4.73 12.62
C GLU A 189 -8.40 5.32 12.48
N ARG A 190 -7.89 5.94 13.56
CA ARG A 190 -6.53 6.50 13.60
C ARG A 190 -5.48 5.40 13.53
N LYS A 191 -5.70 4.29 14.23
CA LYS A 191 -4.81 3.12 14.19
C LYS A 191 -4.81 2.49 12.79
N THR A 192 -5.97 2.38 12.16
CA THR A 192 -6.14 1.88 10.78
C THR A 192 -5.36 2.74 9.79
N ARG A 193 -5.41 4.07 9.91
CA ARG A 193 -4.64 5.00 9.06
C ARG A 193 -3.14 4.75 9.17
N VAL A 194 -2.61 4.56 10.37
CA VAL A 194 -1.19 4.24 10.60
C VAL A 194 -0.80 2.92 9.95
N VAL A 195 -1.57 1.85 10.19
CA VAL A 195 -1.32 0.53 9.60
C VAL A 195 -1.36 0.60 8.07
N THR A 196 -2.31 1.34 7.50
CA THR A 196 -2.45 1.48 6.05
C THR A 196 -1.27 2.25 5.42
N VAL A 197 -0.69 3.24 6.11
CA VAL A 197 0.52 3.90 5.60
C VAL A 197 1.73 2.94 5.65
N LEU A 198 1.81 2.07 6.67
CA LEU A 198 2.86 1.06 6.78
C LEU A 198 2.81 0.00 5.67
N ASP A 199 1.63 -0.27 5.07
CA ASP A 199 1.50 -1.18 3.92
C ASP A 199 2.40 -0.76 2.73
N ALA A 200 2.68 0.54 2.61
CA ALA A 200 3.54 1.03 1.54
C ALA A 200 5.00 0.62 1.71
N GLU A 201 5.49 0.61 2.96
CA GLU A 201 6.84 0.20 3.33
C GLU A 201 6.95 0.07 4.86
N LEU A 202 7.33 -1.11 5.38
CA LEU A 202 7.56 -1.33 6.81
C LEU A 202 9.06 -1.23 7.17
N PRO A 203 9.53 -0.18 7.90
CA PRO A 203 10.92 -0.10 8.31
C PRO A 203 11.24 -1.15 9.37
N LEU A 204 12.45 -1.70 9.34
CA LEU A 204 12.92 -2.67 10.35
C LEU A 204 12.76 -2.15 11.79
N ALA A 205 13.00 -0.84 12.01
CA ALA A 205 12.85 -0.20 13.32
C ALA A 205 11.39 -0.21 13.82
N LEU A 206 10.39 -0.26 12.93
CA LEU A 206 8.98 -0.29 13.29
C LEU A 206 8.40 -1.71 13.36
N VAL A 207 9.12 -2.74 12.92
CA VAL A 207 8.69 -4.14 13.08
C VAL A 207 8.46 -4.47 14.55
N ALA A 208 9.33 -3.96 15.43
CA ALA A 208 9.21 -4.12 16.88
C ALA A 208 7.91 -3.52 17.45
N THR A 209 7.21 -2.64 16.72
CA THR A 209 5.96 -2.02 17.15
C THR A 209 4.72 -2.87 16.85
N LEU A 210 4.80 -3.79 15.89
CA LEU A 210 3.67 -4.63 15.46
C LEU A 210 3.00 -5.44 16.56
N PRO A 211 3.72 -6.00 17.56
CA PRO A 211 3.08 -6.64 18.71
C PRO A 211 2.00 -5.79 19.38
N SER A 212 2.23 -4.49 19.54
CA SER A 212 1.25 -3.59 20.14
C SER A 212 0.00 -3.41 19.28
N PHE A 213 0.15 -3.38 17.94
CA PHE A 213 -0.97 -3.33 17.01
C PHE A 213 -1.78 -4.64 16.99
N ILE A 214 -1.11 -5.79 17.10
CA ILE A 214 -1.75 -7.11 17.23
C ILE A 214 -2.57 -7.20 18.52
N LEU A 215 -1.99 -6.77 19.65
CA LEU A 215 -2.69 -6.77 20.94
C LEU A 215 -3.87 -5.79 20.93
N ALA A 216 -3.76 -4.65 20.25
CA ALA A 216 -4.88 -3.76 20.04
C ALA A 216 -6.01 -4.44 19.23
N ALA A 217 -5.68 -5.17 18.17
CA ALA A 217 -6.67 -5.94 17.38
C ALA A 217 -7.38 -6.99 18.25
N ALA A 218 -6.63 -7.71 19.09
CA ALA A 218 -7.17 -8.70 20.01
C ALA A 218 -8.21 -8.10 20.97
N SER A 219 -8.05 -6.85 21.40
CA SER A 219 -9.00 -6.18 22.30
C SER A 219 -10.35 -5.82 21.65
N MET A 220 -10.40 -5.73 20.31
CA MET A 220 -11.60 -5.33 19.54
C MET A 220 -12.18 -6.46 18.68
N VAL A 221 -11.69 -7.69 18.85
CA VAL A 221 -12.04 -8.83 17.98
C VAL A 221 -13.52 -9.19 18.01
N GLU A 222 -14.22 -9.02 19.14
CA GLU A 222 -15.66 -9.30 19.23
C GLU A 222 -16.47 -8.44 18.26
N ASP A 223 -16.11 -7.15 18.19
CA ASP A 223 -16.79 -6.20 17.31
C ASP A 223 -16.45 -6.49 15.85
N ALA A 224 -15.17 -6.78 15.57
CA ALA A 224 -14.68 -7.10 14.23
C ALA A 224 -15.30 -8.40 13.64
N VAL A 225 -15.65 -9.37 14.49
CA VAL A 225 -16.30 -10.62 14.05
C VAL A 225 -17.77 -10.39 13.67
N ARG A 226 -18.47 -9.52 14.41
CA ARG A 226 -19.93 -9.40 14.33
C ARG A 226 -20.40 -8.34 13.34
N HIS A 227 -19.58 -7.33 13.07
CA HIS A 227 -19.99 -6.18 12.28
C HIS A 227 -18.91 -5.83 11.25
N GLU A 228 -19.34 -5.53 10.03
CA GLU A 228 -18.52 -4.78 9.10
C GLU A 228 -18.37 -3.35 9.63
N GLY A 229 -17.14 -2.90 9.87
CA GLY A 229 -16.89 -1.61 10.49
C GLY A 229 -15.41 -1.34 10.73
N GLU A 230 -15.11 -0.35 11.56
CA GLU A 230 -13.72 0.10 11.76
C GLU A 230 -12.84 -0.96 12.42
N ALA A 231 -13.39 -1.79 13.30
CA ALA A 231 -12.67 -2.91 13.90
C ALA A 231 -12.34 -4.00 12.87
N SER A 232 -13.26 -4.31 11.93
CA SER A 232 -12.99 -5.28 10.87
C SER A 232 -11.96 -4.71 9.88
N ARG A 233 -12.13 -3.46 9.44
CA ARG A 233 -11.16 -2.75 8.58
C ARG A 233 -9.76 -2.70 9.20
N TYR A 234 -9.66 -2.44 10.50
CA TYR A 234 -8.38 -2.47 11.21
C TYR A 234 -7.72 -3.85 11.15
N CYS A 235 -8.49 -4.91 11.43
CA CYS A 235 -7.99 -6.29 11.37
C CYS A 235 -7.57 -6.68 9.94
N ASP A 236 -8.36 -6.34 8.94
CA ASP A 236 -8.07 -6.57 7.52
C ASP A 236 -6.76 -5.91 7.09
N ARG A 237 -6.59 -4.62 7.42
CA ARG A 237 -5.36 -3.87 7.12
C ARG A 237 -4.17 -4.42 7.88
N LEU A 238 -4.35 -4.80 9.15
CA LEU A 238 -3.28 -5.42 9.93
C LEU A 238 -2.86 -6.75 9.30
N PHE A 239 -3.79 -7.64 8.95
CA PHE A 239 -3.44 -8.90 8.30
C PHE A 239 -2.76 -8.69 6.95
N SER A 240 -3.25 -7.76 6.14
CA SER A 240 -2.59 -7.38 4.88
C SER A 240 -1.14 -6.96 5.13
N LEU A 241 -0.87 -6.08 6.11
CA LEU A 241 0.48 -5.66 6.49
C LEU A 241 1.37 -6.85 6.91
N LEU A 242 0.87 -7.69 7.84
CA LEU A 242 1.64 -8.82 8.37
C LEU A 242 1.97 -9.84 7.27
N LEU A 243 1.05 -10.07 6.33
CA LEU A 243 1.23 -11.00 5.21
C LEU A 243 2.13 -10.43 4.11
N LEU A 244 2.04 -9.12 3.84
CA LEU A 244 2.91 -8.43 2.89
C LEU A 244 4.38 -8.52 3.32
N TYR A 245 4.65 -8.41 4.63
CA TYR A 245 6.00 -8.46 5.21
C TYR A 245 6.26 -9.76 5.99
N LYS A 246 5.58 -10.86 5.64
CA LYS A 246 5.57 -12.13 6.39
C LYS A 246 6.94 -12.67 6.79
N GLU A 247 7.92 -12.59 5.89
CA GLU A 247 9.27 -13.13 6.09
C GLU A 247 10.06 -12.34 7.16
N GLN A 248 9.74 -11.05 7.32
CA GLN A 248 10.33 -10.19 8.35
C GLN A 248 9.55 -10.26 9.67
N VAL A 249 8.23 -10.32 9.57
CA VAL A 249 7.31 -10.16 10.69
C VAL A 249 7.19 -11.46 11.50
N PHE A 250 6.76 -12.57 10.90
CA PHE A 250 6.46 -13.78 11.70
C PHE A 250 7.65 -14.35 12.48
N PRO A 251 8.89 -14.34 11.96
CA PRO A 251 10.05 -14.79 12.72
C PRO A 251 10.42 -13.85 13.88
N SER A 252 10.09 -12.56 13.80
CA SER A 252 10.44 -11.56 14.82
C SER A 252 9.40 -11.43 15.94
N LEU A 253 8.21 -12.02 15.78
CA LEU A 253 7.17 -11.99 16.81
C LEU A 253 7.55 -12.85 18.03
N PRO A 254 7.41 -12.31 19.26
CA PRO A 254 7.46 -13.10 20.49
C PRO A 254 6.40 -14.20 20.50
N GLU A 255 6.67 -15.31 21.20
CA GLU A 255 5.77 -16.48 21.23
C GLU A 255 4.41 -16.16 21.84
N GLU A 256 4.37 -15.28 22.84
CA GLU A 256 3.14 -14.81 23.46
C GLU A 256 2.28 -14.06 22.43
N VAL A 257 2.90 -13.18 21.65
CA VAL A 257 2.24 -12.39 20.60
C VAL A 257 1.80 -13.28 19.45
N ARG A 258 2.59 -14.30 19.09
CA ARG A 258 2.23 -15.30 18.08
C ARG A 258 0.99 -16.10 18.50
N THR A 259 0.91 -16.44 19.79
CA THR A 259 -0.26 -17.12 20.38
C THR A 259 -1.51 -16.23 20.35
N GLU A 260 -1.36 -14.95 20.68
CA GLU A 260 -2.45 -13.97 20.56
C GLU A 260 -2.88 -13.77 19.11
N LEU A 261 -1.95 -13.65 18.17
CA LEU A 261 -2.24 -13.52 16.74
C LEU A 261 -2.98 -14.76 16.20
N ARG A 262 -2.58 -15.97 16.62
CA ARG A 262 -3.30 -17.20 16.30
C ARG A 262 -4.72 -17.17 16.86
N THR A 263 -4.90 -16.74 18.11
CA THR A 263 -6.21 -16.67 18.76
C THR A 263 -7.12 -15.66 18.05
N LEU A 264 -6.59 -14.47 17.73
CA LEU A 264 -7.24 -13.45 16.92
C LEU A 264 -7.68 -14.00 15.56
N ALA A 265 -6.77 -14.67 14.83
CA ALA A 265 -7.05 -15.24 13.52
C ALA A 265 -8.13 -16.34 13.60
N ARG A 266 -8.01 -17.30 14.53
CA ARG A 266 -9.10 -18.27 14.81
C ARG A 266 -10.44 -17.57 15.06
N ARG A 267 -10.38 -16.45 15.78
CA ARG A 267 -11.47 -15.50 16.04
C ARG A 267 -12.22 -15.11 14.75
N LEU A 268 -11.43 -14.61 13.81
CA LEU A 268 -11.88 -13.90 12.61
C LEU A 268 -12.15 -14.81 11.41
N VAL A 269 -11.79 -16.09 11.46
CA VAL A 269 -12.18 -17.06 10.42
C VAL A 269 -13.70 -17.03 10.16
N VAL A 270 -14.49 -16.81 11.21
CA VAL A 270 -15.97 -16.77 11.15
C VAL A 270 -16.53 -15.35 10.97
N SER A 271 -15.67 -14.37 10.71
CA SER A 271 -16.09 -12.97 10.52
C SER A 271 -17.12 -12.85 9.40
N VAL A 272 -18.07 -11.94 9.57
CA VAL A 272 -19.00 -11.54 8.51
C VAL A 272 -18.30 -10.84 7.35
N ASP A 273 -17.15 -10.20 7.62
CA ASP A 273 -16.31 -9.52 6.62
C ASP A 273 -15.43 -10.56 5.88
N PRO A 274 -15.63 -10.76 4.56
CA PRO A 274 -14.89 -11.77 3.80
C PRO A 274 -13.39 -11.51 3.76
N SER A 275 -12.95 -10.25 3.71
CA SER A 275 -11.53 -9.90 3.67
C SER A 275 -10.83 -10.26 4.98
N CYS A 276 -11.47 -9.95 6.11
CA CYS A 276 -11.02 -10.40 7.43
C CYS A 276 -10.93 -11.93 7.53
N SER A 277 -11.96 -12.64 7.06
CA SER A 277 -12.03 -14.09 7.11
C SER A 277 -10.93 -14.76 6.27
N LEU A 278 -10.70 -14.25 5.05
CA LEU A 278 -9.62 -14.69 4.17
C LEU A 278 -8.25 -14.39 4.77
N GLY A 279 -8.03 -13.16 5.25
CA GLY A 279 -6.78 -12.77 5.91
C GLY A 279 -6.49 -13.65 7.13
N ALA A 280 -7.51 -13.96 7.94
CA ALA A 280 -7.39 -14.86 9.08
C ALA A 280 -6.96 -16.28 8.67
N ALA A 281 -7.55 -16.83 7.62
CA ALA A 281 -7.17 -18.15 7.11
C ALA A 281 -5.71 -18.20 6.64
N VAL A 282 -5.24 -17.16 5.94
CA VAL A 282 -3.84 -17.08 5.49
C VAL A 282 -2.90 -16.86 6.67
N VAL A 283 -3.26 -16.02 7.66
CA VAL A 283 -2.44 -15.83 8.87
C VAL A 283 -2.29 -17.15 9.64
N LEU A 284 -3.35 -17.96 9.75
CA LEU A 284 -3.28 -19.28 10.39
C LEU A 284 -2.30 -20.23 9.70
N LYS A 285 -2.07 -20.12 8.40
CA LYS A 285 -1.00 -20.88 7.71
C LYS A 285 0.38 -20.65 8.34
N HIS A 286 0.62 -19.47 8.91
CA HIS A 286 1.92 -19.05 9.44
C HIS A 286 2.05 -19.23 10.96
N VAL A 287 0.98 -19.02 11.72
CA VAL A 287 1.00 -19.06 13.20
C VAL A 287 0.13 -20.14 13.81
N GLY A 288 -0.64 -20.84 12.98
CA GLY A 288 -1.56 -21.88 13.42
C GLY A 288 -0.86 -23.19 13.79
N ARG A 289 -1.65 -24.11 14.32
CA ARG A 289 -1.27 -25.48 14.67
C ARG A 289 -2.15 -26.49 13.94
N PRO A 290 -1.77 -27.77 13.88
CA PRO A 290 -2.54 -28.78 13.13
C PRO A 290 -4.03 -28.85 13.49
N GLU A 291 -4.40 -28.59 14.75
CA GLU A 291 -5.81 -28.58 15.17
C GLU A 291 -6.65 -27.43 14.56
N ASP A 292 -6.01 -26.38 14.03
CA ASP A 292 -6.69 -25.25 13.38
C ASP A 292 -7.21 -25.63 11.99
N ALA A 293 -6.70 -26.69 11.36
CA ALA A 293 -7.16 -27.15 10.05
C ALA A 293 -8.66 -27.51 10.07
N ALA A 294 -9.13 -28.13 11.16
CA ALA A 294 -10.55 -28.49 11.30
C ALA A 294 -11.46 -27.25 11.36
N LEU A 295 -10.97 -26.15 11.94
CA LEU A 295 -11.71 -24.89 12.01
C LEU A 295 -11.90 -24.28 10.62
N LEU A 296 -10.84 -24.28 9.81
CA LEU A 296 -10.88 -23.76 8.44
C LEU A 296 -11.81 -24.59 7.55
N GLU A 297 -11.76 -25.91 7.64
CA GLU A 297 -12.65 -26.78 6.87
C GLU A 297 -14.12 -26.58 7.22
N ALA A 298 -14.43 -26.38 8.51
CA ALA A 298 -15.79 -26.14 8.97
C ALA A 298 -16.38 -24.80 8.49
N HIS A 299 -15.53 -23.81 8.21
CA HIS A 299 -15.93 -22.45 7.80
C HIS A 299 -15.49 -22.11 6.39
N ARG A 300 -15.28 -23.12 5.55
CA ARG A 300 -14.92 -22.96 4.15
C ARG A 300 -15.98 -22.12 3.40
N PRO A 301 -15.58 -21.05 2.71
CA PRO A 301 -16.49 -20.28 1.85
C PRO A 301 -17.11 -21.14 0.74
N ALA A 302 -18.35 -20.81 0.35
CA ALA A 302 -19.02 -21.46 -0.78
C ALA A 302 -18.41 -21.07 -2.14
N GLU A 303 -17.85 -19.86 -2.24
CA GLU A 303 -17.23 -19.37 -3.46
C GLU A 303 -15.94 -20.16 -3.77
N PRO A 304 -15.81 -20.78 -4.97
CA PRO A 304 -14.68 -21.67 -5.28
C PRO A 304 -13.30 -21.01 -5.18
N THR A 305 -13.18 -19.74 -5.57
CA THR A 305 -11.89 -19.01 -5.54
C THR A 305 -11.44 -18.80 -4.09
N LEU A 306 -12.34 -18.34 -3.24
CA LEU A 306 -12.08 -18.10 -1.82
C LEU A 306 -11.84 -19.40 -1.05
N ALA A 307 -12.59 -20.46 -1.40
CA ALA A 307 -12.44 -21.77 -0.80
C ALA A 307 -11.02 -22.35 -0.97
N LYS A 308 -10.35 -22.09 -2.09
CA LYS A 308 -8.97 -22.54 -2.34
C LYS A 308 -7.99 -22.02 -1.28
N VAL A 309 -8.19 -20.79 -0.80
CA VAL A 309 -7.35 -20.18 0.24
C VAL A 309 -7.44 -20.98 1.54
N PHE A 310 -8.66 -21.35 1.93
CA PHE A 310 -8.93 -22.16 3.13
C PHE A 310 -8.39 -23.58 3.01
N GLU A 311 -8.56 -24.21 1.84
CA GLU A 311 -8.02 -25.54 1.56
C GLU A 311 -6.49 -25.56 1.62
N GLU A 312 -5.83 -24.55 1.04
CA GLU A 312 -4.38 -24.44 1.05
C GLU A 312 -3.86 -24.27 2.48
N ALA A 313 -4.44 -23.36 3.25
CA ALA A 313 -4.07 -23.14 4.64
C ALA A 313 -4.28 -24.42 5.49
N SER A 314 -5.40 -25.12 5.32
CA SER A 314 -5.69 -26.39 6.00
C SER A 314 -4.67 -27.49 5.65
N ARG A 315 -4.26 -27.57 4.37
CA ARG A 315 -3.25 -28.53 3.91
C ARG A 315 -1.90 -28.27 4.55
N VAL A 316 -1.48 -27.01 4.62
CA VAL A 316 -0.21 -26.61 5.26
C VAL A 316 -0.23 -26.94 6.74
N LEU A 317 -1.35 -26.65 7.43
CA LEU A 317 -1.49 -26.94 8.86
C LEU A 317 -1.36 -28.43 9.20
N ARG A 318 -1.90 -29.31 8.34
CA ARG A 318 -1.73 -30.76 8.47
C ARG A 318 -0.31 -31.22 8.13
N GLY A 319 0.35 -30.55 7.20
CA GLY A 319 1.74 -30.83 6.81
C GLY A 319 2.72 -30.71 7.97
N PHE A 320 2.47 -29.81 8.93
CA PHE A 320 3.26 -29.70 10.16
C PHE A 320 3.20 -30.94 11.07
N SER A 321 2.26 -31.88 10.85
CA SER A 321 2.18 -33.14 11.61
C SER A 321 3.04 -34.28 11.04
N GLN A 322 3.75 -34.06 9.93
CA GLN A 322 4.62 -35.08 9.30
C GLN A 322 6.12 -34.78 9.38
N GLY A 323 6.53 -33.82 10.22
CA GLY A 323 7.94 -33.47 10.48
C GLY A 323 8.41 -33.90 11.85
#